data_AF-A0A661WNL7-F1
#
_entry.id   AF-A0A661WNL7-F1
#
_cell.length_a   1.000
_cell.length_b   1.000
_cell.length_c   1.000
_cell.angle_alpha   90.00
_cell.angle_beta   90.00
_cell.angle_gamma   90.00
#
_symmetry.space_group_name_H-M   'P 1'
#
loop_
_entity.id
_entity.type
_entity.pdbx_description
1 polymer ?
#
loop_
_entity_poly.entity_id
_entity_poly.type
_entity_poly.pdbx_seq_one_letter_code
_entity_poly.pdbx_strand_id
1 'polypeptide(L)' 'MRNMMACTVTGQGVGVASALSIKDGVKSADVNTQKLQESLQKQGVRLS' A
#
# COMPACT_ATOMS: atom_id res chain seq x y z
N MET A 1 3.31 11.67 19.63
CA MET A 1 2.46 11.44 18.43
C MET A 1 3.29 11.11 17.17
N ARG A 2 4.29 10.22 17.26
CA ARG A 2 5.14 9.82 16.11
C ARG A 2 4.92 8.37 15.65
N ASN A 3 4.32 7.53 16.50
CA ASN A 3 4.05 6.12 16.20
C ASN A 3 2.72 5.92 15.44
N MET A 4 1.72 6.78 15.67
CA MET A 4 0.39 6.66 15.06
C MET A 4 0.44 6.81 13.54
N MET A 5 1.25 7.74 13.01
CA MET A 5 1.39 7.92 11.56
C MET A 5 1.99 6.68 10.89
N ALA A 6 2.95 6.01 11.54
CA ALA A 6 3.57 4.80 10.99
C ALA A 6 2.56 3.65 10.87
N CYS A 7 1.70 3.44 11.87
CA CYS A 7 0.65 2.41 11.82
C CYS A 7 -0.39 2.70 10.73
N THR A 8 -0.81 3.96 10.56
CA THR A 8 -1.80 4.33 9.56
C THR A 8 -1.25 4.23 8.13
N VAL A 9 -0.04 4.74 7.87
CA VAL A 9 0.59 4.69 6.55
C VAL A 9 0.95 3.26 6.16
N THR A 10 1.47 2.48 7.12
CA THR A 10 1.77 1.06 6.90
C THR A 10 0.48 0.26 6.70
N GLY A 11 -0.56 0.53 7.49
CA GLY A 11 -1.87 -0.12 7.34
C GLY A 11 -2.51 0.13 5.97
N GLN A 12 -2.41 1.36 5.45
CA GLN A 12 -2.86 1.68 4.09
C GLN A 12 -2.03 0.95 3.02
N GLY A 13 -0.70 0.93 3.15
CA GLY A 13 0.17 0.20 2.23
C GLY A 13 -0.11 -1.31 2.22
N VAL A 14 -0.22 -1.93 3.39
CA VAL A 14 -0.49 -3.37 3.54
C VAL A 14 -1.88 -3.74 3.02
N GLY A 15 -2.89 -2.91 3.28
CA GLY A 15 -4.25 -3.13 2.79
C GLY A 15 -4.32 -3.10 1.26
N VAL A 16 -3.71 -2.09 0.64
CA VAL A 16 -3.67 -1.96 -0.83
C VAL A 16 -2.81 -3.06 -1.46
N ALA A 17 -1.68 -3.43 -0.84
CA ALA A 17 -0.83 -4.52 -1.33
C ALA A 17 -1.56 -5.87 -1.27
N SER A 18 -2.31 -6.13 -0.21
CA SER A 18 -3.14 -7.34 -0.07
C SER A 18 -4.24 -7.39 -1.13
N ALA A 19 -4.91 -6.26 -1.37
CA ALA A 19 -5.93 -6.17 -2.41
C ALA A 19 -5.36 -6.41 -3.81
N LEU A 20 -4.18 -5.85 -4.12
CA LEU A 20 -3.49 -6.08 -5.39
C LEU A 20 -2.99 -7.53 -5.53
N SER A 21 -2.48 -8.13 -4.45
CA SER A 21 -2.06 -9.54 -4.41
C SER A 21 -3.20 -10.48 -4.80
N ILE A 22 -4.40 -10.26 -4.24
CA ILE A 22 -5.60 -11.06 -4.58
C ILE A 22 -6.06 -10.76 -6.01
N LYS A 23 -6.06 -9.50 -6.43
CA LYS A 23 -6.55 -9.07 -7.74
C LYS A 23 -5.68 -9.58 -8.90
N ASP A 24 -4.36 -9.53 -8.75
CA ASP A 24 -3.40 -9.99 -9.76
C ASP A 24 -3.03 -11.49 -9.56
N GLY A 25 -3.50 -12.14 -8.48
CA GLY A 25 -3.20 -13.54 -8.18
C GLY A 25 -1.72 -13.80 -7.84
N VAL A 26 -0.98 -12.76 -7.48
CA VAL A 26 0.45 -12.80 -7.16
C VAL A 26 0.68 -12.82 -5.66
N LYS A 27 1.80 -13.39 -5.21
CA LYS A 27 2.18 -13.37 -3.79
C LYS A 27 2.38 -11.93 -3.31
N SER A 28 2.19 -11.68 -2.02
CA SER A 28 2.36 -10.34 -1.42
C SER A 28 3.76 -9.74 -1.66
N ALA A 29 4.78 -10.58 -1.88
CA ALA A 29 6.14 -10.19 -2.23
C ALA A 29 6.34 -9.84 -3.73
N ASP A 30 5.46 -10.34 -4.60
CA ASP A 30 5.45 -10.10 -6.06
C ASP A 30 4.44 -9.01 -6.46
N VAL A 31 3.82 -8.35 -5.49
CA VAL A 31 2.88 -7.26 -5.76
C VAL A 31 3.63 -6.12 -6.44
N ASN A 32 3.11 -5.69 -7.58
CA ASN A 32 3.67 -4.59 -8.33
C ASN A 32 3.65 -3.29 -7.49
N THR A 33 4.82 -2.87 -7.04
CA THR A 33 5.02 -1.70 -6.19
C THR A 33 4.66 -0.39 -6.89
N GLN A 34 4.75 -0.34 -8.22
CA GLN A 34 4.30 0.81 -9.01
C GLN A 34 2.78 0.96 -8.95
N LYS A 35 2.02 -0.14 -9.16
CA LYS A 35 0.56 -0.14 -8.97
C LYS A 35 0.18 0.21 -7.53
N LEU A 36 0.93 -0.30 -6.55
CA LEU A 36 0.74 0.02 -5.14
C LEU A 36 0.91 1.53 -4.87
N GLN A 37 1.99 2.13 -5.36
CA GLN A 37 2.27 3.56 -5.19
C GLN A 37 1.24 4.43 -5.92
N GLU A 38 0.82 4.08 -7.13
CA GLU A 38 -0.23 4.79 -7.85
C GLU A 38 -1.58 4.73 -7.09
N SER A 39 -1.93 3.56 -6.55
CA SER A 39 -3.13 3.41 -5.72
C SER A 39 -3.05 4.22 -4.42
N LEU A 40 -1.88 4.27 -3.77
CA LEU A 40 -1.66 5.09 -2.58
C LEU A 40 -1.70 6.59 -2.91
N GLN A 41 -1.11 7.02 -4.01
CA GLN A 41 -1.20 8.41 -4.50
C GLN A 41 -2.63 8.81 -4.83
N LYS A 42 -3.42 7.93 -5.45
CA LYS A 42 -4.87 8.15 -5.69
C LYS A 42 -5.68 8.31 -4.40
N GLN A 43 -5.24 7.68 -3.31
CA GLN A 43 -5.83 7.85 -1.98
C GLN A 43 -5.32 9.10 -1.24
N GLY A 44 -4.49 9.92 -1.89
CA GLY A 44 -3.93 11.15 -1.31
C GLY A 44 -2.76 10.90 -0.36
N VAL A 45 -2.20 9.68 -0.32
CA VAL A 45 -1.03 9.36 0.50
C VAL A 45 0.20 9.96 -0.16
N ARG A 46 0.81 10.93 0.52
CA ARG A 46 2.02 11.61 0.06
C ARG A 46 3.23 10.72 0.42
N LEU A 47 3.71 9.96 -0.54
CA LEU A 47 4.99 9.26 -0.46
C LEU A 47 6.08 10.32 -0.70
N SER A 48 6.66 10.86 0.38
CA SER A 48 7.79 11.81 0.35
C SER A 48 9.07 11.14 0.83
#